data_AF-A0A7C3YMI3-F1
#
_entry.id   AF-A0A7C3YMI3-F1
#
_cell.length_a   1.000
_cell.length_b   1.000
_cell.length_c   1.000
_cell.angle_alpha   90.00
_cell.angle_beta   90.00
_cell.angle_gamma   90.00
#
_symmetry.space_group_name_H-M   'P 1'
#
loop_
_entity.id
_entity.type
_entity.pdbx_description
1 polymer ?
#
loop_
_entity_poly.entity_id
_entity_poly.type
_entity_poly.pdbx_seq_one_letter_code
_entity_poly.pdbx_strand_id
1 'polypeptide(L)'
;MKKTISIETIKKIDPDYSYLSNVVTDETEELTIKQWIEKYRKVIHATDIIWLIVRREFMSEKDLRLFSVWCAREALKLIEDPDYRSISACDVAERYANGEATKEELNTAHAYAIASYHDVNHYAYSDECDIYDYYDTVHAAYVATYAAVYASDIEADYHAATYVIDDYHVGDSHIDKLLTYFE
;
A
#
# COMPACT_ATOMS: atom_id res chain seq x y z
N MET A 1 -20.86 12.50 -4.93
CA MET A 1 -20.18 13.33 -5.94
C MET A 1 -18.92 12.57 -6.34
N LYS A 2 -18.64 12.36 -7.62
CA LYS A 2 -17.39 11.69 -8.04
C LYS A 2 -16.22 12.60 -7.65
N LYS A 3 -15.24 12.05 -6.92
CA LYS A 3 -14.04 12.80 -6.53
C LYS A 3 -13.21 13.13 -7.78
N THR A 4 -12.70 14.35 -7.83
CA THR A 4 -11.92 14.88 -8.95
C THR A 4 -10.50 15.23 -8.50
N ILE A 5 -9.60 15.34 -9.48
CA ILE A 5 -8.21 15.70 -9.29
C ILE A 5 -7.83 16.77 -10.32
N SER A 6 -7.09 17.76 -9.83
CA SER A 6 -6.56 18.89 -10.58
C SER A 6 -5.16 19.23 -10.06
N ILE A 7 -4.40 20.04 -10.80
CA ILE A 7 -3.09 20.52 -10.35
C ILE A 7 -3.18 21.20 -8.98
N GLU A 8 -4.22 21.98 -8.73
CA GLU A 8 -4.39 22.66 -7.44
C GLU A 8 -4.51 21.65 -6.29
N THR A 9 -5.31 20.59 -6.48
CA THR A 9 -5.47 19.53 -5.47
C THR A 9 -4.16 18.78 -5.27
N ILE A 10 -3.40 18.51 -6.34
CA ILE A 10 -2.11 17.84 -6.20
C ILE A 10 -1.10 18.72 -5.48
N LYS A 11 -1.00 20.03 -5.80
CA LYS A 11 -0.13 20.98 -5.09
C LYS A 11 -0.48 21.13 -3.61
N LYS A 12 -1.73 20.87 -3.21
CA LYS A 12 -2.12 20.82 -1.78
C LYS A 12 -1.60 19.58 -1.07
N ILE A 13 -1.53 18.44 -1.78
CA ILE A 13 -1.04 17.16 -1.27
C ILE A 13 0.49 17.13 -1.27
N ASP A 14 1.10 17.63 -2.35
CA ASP A 14 2.52 17.72 -2.57
C ASP A 14 2.90 19.14 -3.02
N PRO A 15 3.21 20.03 -2.07
CA PRO A 15 3.62 21.40 -2.38
C PRO A 15 4.87 21.50 -3.25
N ASP A 16 5.76 20.51 -3.18
CA ASP A 16 7.01 20.51 -3.93
C ASP A 16 6.78 20.10 -5.40
N TYR A 17 5.69 19.36 -5.69
CA TYR A 17 5.14 19.03 -7.02
C TYR A 17 6.19 18.60 -8.08
N SER A 18 7.36 18.16 -7.64
CA SER A 18 8.57 18.30 -8.47
C SER A 18 8.63 17.25 -9.58
N TYR A 19 8.16 16.03 -9.31
CA TYR A 19 8.16 14.90 -10.25
C TYR A 19 6.96 14.91 -11.22
N LEU A 20 5.87 15.63 -10.91
CA LEU A 20 4.69 15.73 -11.78
C LEU A 20 4.66 17.03 -12.60
N SER A 21 5.38 18.07 -12.17
CA SER A 21 5.32 19.43 -12.74
C SER A 21 5.58 19.52 -14.24
N ASN A 22 6.38 18.63 -14.81
CA ASN A 22 6.69 18.61 -16.23
C ASN A 22 5.71 17.77 -17.07
N VAL A 23 4.85 16.98 -16.42
CA VAL A 23 3.94 16.03 -17.07
C VAL A 23 2.49 16.51 -16.96
N VAL A 24 2.11 17.00 -15.79
CA VAL A 24 0.77 17.51 -15.49
C VAL A 24 0.85 19.02 -15.45
N THR A 25 0.59 19.67 -16.59
CA THR A 25 0.85 21.10 -16.79
C THR A 25 -0.40 21.96 -16.99
N ASP A 26 -1.54 21.34 -17.33
CA ASP A 26 -2.79 22.07 -17.55
C ASP A 26 -3.44 22.44 -16.21
N GLU A 27 -3.31 23.70 -15.81
CA GLU A 27 -3.87 24.20 -14.55
C GLU A 27 -5.40 24.27 -14.55
N THR A 28 -6.03 24.17 -15.71
CA THR A 28 -7.50 24.18 -15.85
C THR A 28 -8.10 22.78 -15.89
N GLU A 29 -7.26 21.75 -15.99
CA GLU A 29 -7.71 20.37 -16.06
C GLU A 29 -8.26 19.89 -14.72
N GLU A 30 -9.51 19.44 -14.75
CA GLU A 30 -10.16 18.74 -13.66
C GLU A 30 -10.75 17.44 -14.21
N LEU A 31 -10.21 16.31 -13.75
CA LEU A 31 -10.61 14.97 -14.19
C LEU A 31 -11.15 14.18 -13.01
N THR A 32 -11.99 13.18 -13.29
CA THR A 32 -12.20 12.12 -12.28
C THR A 32 -10.90 11.37 -12.03
N ILE A 33 -10.75 10.77 -10.85
CA ILE A 33 -9.54 10.01 -10.51
C ILE A 33 -9.22 8.94 -11.55
N LYS A 34 -10.23 8.19 -12.01
CA LYS A 34 -10.09 7.19 -13.06
C LYS A 34 -9.53 7.77 -14.37
N GLN A 35 -10.14 8.85 -14.87
CA GLN A 35 -9.68 9.50 -16.10
C GLN A 35 -8.26 10.02 -15.99
N TRP A 36 -7.90 10.57 -14.82
CA TRP A 36 -6.55 11.06 -14.57
C TRP A 36 -5.53 9.91 -14.58
N ILE A 37 -5.79 8.82 -13.87
CA ILE A 37 -4.92 7.64 -13.85
C ILE A 37 -4.76 7.08 -15.27
N GLU A 38 -5.86 6.88 -16.01
CA GLU A 38 -5.82 6.35 -17.38
C GLU A 38 -5.00 7.25 -18.33
N LYS A 39 -5.11 8.58 -18.17
CA LYS A 39 -4.35 9.55 -18.96
C LYS A 39 -2.85 9.50 -18.65
N TYR A 40 -2.48 9.44 -17.37
CA TYR A 40 -1.11 9.67 -16.94
C TYR A 40 -0.30 8.39 -16.64
N ARG A 41 -0.92 7.21 -16.48
CA ARG A 41 -0.23 5.93 -16.17
C ARG A 41 0.82 5.46 -17.17
N LYS A 42 0.86 6.05 -18.37
CA LYS A 42 1.88 5.74 -19.39
C LYS A 42 3.12 6.64 -19.32
N VAL A 43 3.03 7.75 -18.59
CA VAL A 43 4.06 8.80 -18.54
C VAL A 43 4.51 9.15 -17.13
N ILE A 44 3.78 8.68 -16.11
CA ILE A 44 4.12 8.79 -14.68
C ILE A 44 4.33 7.37 -14.15
N HIS A 45 5.36 7.18 -13.32
CA HIS A 45 5.62 5.88 -12.73
C HIS A 45 4.42 5.43 -11.86
N ALA A 46 4.12 4.13 -11.89
CA ALA A 46 3.02 3.57 -11.12
C ALA A 46 3.16 3.85 -9.61
N THR A 47 4.40 3.86 -9.13
CA THR A 47 4.81 4.25 -7.77
C THR A 47 4.27 5.62 -7.39
N ASP A 48 4.47 6.63 -8.24
CA ASP A 48 4.07 8.02 -8.01
C ASP A 48 2.56 8.19 -8.11
N ILE A 49 1.90 7.44 -9.01
CA ILE A 49 0.44 7.45 -9.11
C ILE A 49 -0.18 6.87 -7.84
N ILE A 50 0.29 5.72 -7.38
CA ILE A 50 -0.22 5.10 -6.15
C ILE A 50 0.05 6.01 -4.95
N TRP A 51 1.25 6.57 -4.86
CA TRP A 51 1.60 7.56 -3.83
C TRP A 51 0.63 8.73 -3.78
N LEU A 52 0.21 9.24 -4.94
CA LEU A 52 -0.67 10.38 -5.02
C LEU A 52 -2.13 10.01 -4.68
N ILE A 53 -2.59 8.86 -5.18
CA ILE A 53 -4.01 8.50 -5.17
C ILE A 53 -4.44 7.74 -3.91
N VAL A 54 -3.58 6.92 -3.31
CA VAL A 54 -3.92 6.09 -2.14
C VAL A 54 -3.94 6.96 -0.87
N ARG A 55 -4.96 7.82 -0.79
CA ARG A 55 -5.18 8.79 0.30
C ARG A 55 -6.66 9.03 0.55
N ARG A 56 -7.00 9.56 1.72
CA ARG A 56 -8.39 9.81 2.19
C ARG A 56 -9.12 10.86 1.36
N GLU A 57 -8.37 11.77 0.76
CA GLU A 57 -8.85 12.76 -0.21
C GLU A 57 -9.52 12.07 -1.38
N PHE A 58 -9.04 10.90 -1.80
CA PHE A 58 -9.50 10.19 -3.00
C PHE A 58 -10.26 8.90 -2.72
N MET A 59 -9.92 8.17 -1.66
CA MET A 59 -10.50 6.86 -1.33
C MET A 59 -11.22 6.88 0.01
N SER A 60 -12.12 5.91 0.25
CA SER A 60 -12.70 5.70 1.58
C SER A 60 -11.69 4.96 2.48
N GLU A 61 -11.83 5.07 3.80
CA GLU A 61 -10.98 4.27 4.71
C GLU A 61 -11.07 2.78 4.39
N LYS A 62 -12.28 2.26 4.13
CA LYS A 62 -12.47 0.86 3.77
C LYS A 62 -11.65 0.47 2.53
N ASP A 63 -11.72 1.29 1.47
CA ASP A 63 -11.04 1.00 0.20
C ASP A 63 -9.52 1.07 0.34
N LEU A 64 -9.01 2.04 1.11
CA LEU A 64 -7.58 2.16 1.42
C LEU A 64 -7.08 0.87 2.10
N ARG A 65 -7.81 0.40 3.11
CA ARG A 65 -7.47 -0.83 3.82
C ARG A 65 -7.49 -2.06 2.90
N LEU A 66 -8.53 -2.21 2.08
CA LEU A 66 -8.65 -3.34 1.17
C LEU A 66 -7.60 -3.33 0.06
N PHE A 67 -7.22 -2.15 -0.43
CA PHE A 67 -6.12 -2.03 -1.38
C PHE A 67 -4.79 -2.43 -0.75
N SER A 68 -4.50 -1.95 0.46
CA SER A 68 -3.30 -2.32 1.22
C SER A 68 -3.22 -3.81 1.54
N VAL A 69 -4.34 -4.44 1.94
CA VAL A 69 -4.41 -5.90 2.13
C VAL A 69 -4.13 -6.64 0.84
N TRP A 70 -4.68 -6.18 -0.29
CA TRP A 70 -4.40 -6.81 -1.58
C TRP A 70 -2.92 -6.73 -1.93
N CYS A 71 -2.28 -5.56 -1.78
CA CYS A 71 -0.84 -5.41 -2.00
C CYS A 71 -0.02 -6.35 -1.11
N ALA A 72 -0.40 -6.48 0.17
CA ALA A 72 0.26 -7.40 1.09
C ALA A 72 0.12 -8.86 0.67
N ARG A 73 -1.06 -9.27 0.18
CA ARG A 73 -1.27 -10.62 -0.35
C ARG A 73 -0.47 -10.86 -1.64
N GLU A 74 -0.30 -9.86 -2.50
CA GLU A 74 0.56 -9.99 -3.68
C GLU A 74 2.02 -10.20 -3.27
N ALA A 75 2.53 -9.44 -2.28
CA ALA A 75 3.87 -9.64 -1.74
C ALA A 75 4.05 -11.04 -1.13
N LEU A 76 3.08 -11.52 -0.33
CA LEU A 76 3.14 -12.85 0.29
C LEU A 76 3.18 -14.00 -0.74
N LYS A 77 2.66 -13.81 -1.97
CA LYS A 77 2.73 -14.83 -3.04
C LYS A 77 4.14 -15.01 -3.60
N LEU A 78 5.03 -14.05 -3.39
CA LEU A 78 6.41 -14.12 -3.88
C LEU A 78 7.30 -14.94 -2.94
N ILE A 79 6.79 -15.32 -1.77
CA ILE A 79 7.50 -16.13 -0.78
C ILE A 79 7.06 -17.59 -0.91
N GLU A 80 8.02 -18.52 -0.88
CA GLU A 80 7.75 -19.96 -0.96
C GLU A 80 7.00 -20.51 0.27
N ASP A 81 7.36 -20.05 1.47
CA ASP A 81 6.72 -20.43 2.75
C ASP A 81 6.44 -19.21 3.65
N PRO A 82 5.39 -18.41 3.36
CA PRO A 82 5.09 -17.21 4.13
C PRO A 82 4.61 -17.55 5.54
N ASP A 83 5.10 -16.79 6.53
CA ASP A 83 4.74 -16.99 7.93
C ASP A 83 3.21 -16.85 8.14
N TYR A 84 2.60 -17.85 8.78
CA TYR A 84 1.16 -17.89 9.05
C TYR A 84 0.65 -16.68 9.84
N ARG A 85 1.50 -16.03 10.64
CA ARG A 85 1.17 -14.82 11.41
C ARG A 85 0.91 -13.65 10.48
N SER A 86 1.67 -13.54 9.39
CA SER A 86 1.48 -12.53 8.34
C SER A 86 0.20 -12.77 7.55
N ILE A 87 -0.09 -14.04 7.21
CA ILE A 87 -1.36 -14.44 6.57
C ILE A 87 -2.55 -14.08 7.47
N SER A 88 -2.48 -14.47 8.74
CA SER A 88 -3.53 -14.19 9.73
C SER A 88 -3.75 -12.69 9.94
N ALA A 89 -2.69 -11.88 9.86
CA ALA A 89 -2.81 -10.43 9.95
C ALA A 89 -3.56 -9.83 8.76
N CYS A 90 -3.29 -10.30 7.52
CA CYS A 90 -4.07 -9.92 6.35
C CYS A 90 -5.55 -10.31 6.49
N ASP A 91 -5.84 -11.50 7.00
CA ASP A 91 -7.23 -11.97 7.19
C ASP A 91 -8.00 -11.12 8.21
N VAL A 92 -7.38 -10.77 9.33
CA VAL A 92 -8.00 -9.90 10.34
C VAL A 92 -8.14 -8.47 9.82
N ALA A 93 -7.17 -7.94 9.09
CA ALA A 93 -7.24 -6.63 8.47
C ALA A 93 -8.38 -6.53 7.44
N GLU A 94 -8.57 -7.55 6.62
CA GLU A 94 -9.67 -7.65 5.67
C GLU A 94 -11.04 -7.70 6.37
N ARG A 95 -11.17 -8.54 7.41
CA ARG A 95 -12.37 -8.59 8.24
C ARG A 95 -12.65 -7.24 8.90
N TYR A 96 -11.64 -6.59 9.47
CA TYR A 96 -11.79 -5.27 10.08
C TYR A 96 -12.27 -4.22 9.07
N ALA A 97 -11.69 -4.20 7.86
CA ALA A 97 -12.12 -3.31 6.78
C ALA A 97 -13.58 -3.55 6.37
N ASN A 98 -14.09 -4.77 6.54
CA ASN A 98 -15.49 -5.13 6.31
C ASN A 98 -16.40 -4.97 7.55
N GLY A 99 -15.86 -4.56 8.70
CA GLY A 99 -16.61 -4.40 9.95
C GLY A 99 -16.87 -5.71 10.70
N GLU A 100 -16.11 -6.76 10.38
CA GLU A 100 -16.25 -8.14 10.89
C GLU A 100 -15.19 -8.51 11.95
N ALA A 101 -14.31 -7.56 12.26
CA ALA A 101 -13.34 -7.66 13.35
C ALA A 101 -13.28 -6.33 14.11
N THR A 102 -12.91 -6.42 15.37
CA THR A 102 -12.70 -5.28 16.26
C THR A 102 -11.31 -4.68 16.07
N LYS A 103 -11.14 -3.43 16.52
CA LYS A 103 -9.81 -2.77 16.56
C LYS A 103 -8.84 -3.52 17.46
N GLU A 104 -9.33 -4.18 18.50
CA GLU A 104 -8.50 -5.00 19.42
C GLU A 104 -7.98 -6.27 18.73
N GLU A 105 -8.84 -7.00 18.01
CA GLU A 105 -8.41 -8.15 17.19
C GLU A 105 -7.36 -7.72 16.17
N LEU A 106 -7.58 -6.58 15.50
CA LEU A 106 -6.64 -6.04 14.53
C LEU A 106 -5.28 -5.69 15.14
N ASN A 107 -5.27 -4.99 16.28
CA ASN A 107 -4.05 -4.64 17.00
C ASN A 107 -3.30 -5.90 17.48
N THR A 108 -4.03 -6.93 17.90
CA THR A 108 -3.46 -8.20 18.34
C THR A 108 -2.80 -8.94 17.19
N ALA A 109 -3.50 -9.06 16.05
CA ALA A 109 -2.97 -9.70 14.86
C ALA A 109 -1.73 -8.97 14.34
N HIS A 110 -1.75 -7.63 14.40
CA HIS A 110 -0.60 -6.81 14.09
C HIS A 110 0.61 -7.12 15.00
N ALA A 111 0.43 -7.08 16.33
CA ALA A 111 1.51 -7.35 17.26
C ALA A 111 2.10 -8.76 17.05
N TYR A 112 1.24 -9.72 16.69
CA TYR A 112 1.65 -11.09 16.40
C TYR A 112 2.47 -11.21 15.12
N ALA A 113 2.10 -10.48 14.06
CA ALA A 113 2.89 -10.43 12.83
C ALA A 113 4.22 -9.67 13.01
N ILE A 114 4.29 -8.65 13.88
CA ILE A 114 5.57 -7.98 14.23
C ILE A 114 6.53 -8.95 14.92
N ALA A 115 6.03 -9.83 15.78
CA ALA A 115 6.87 -10.83 16.42
C ALA A 115 7.55 -11.74 15.37
N SER A 116 6.87 -12.06 14.26
CA SER A 116 7.49 -12.75 13.13
C SER A 116 8.69 -11.99 12.57
N TYR A 117 8.52 -10.70 12.26
CA TYR A 117 9.60 -9.86 11.74
C TYR A 117 10.84 -9.83 12.64
N HIS A 118 10.67 -9.80 13.97
CA HIS A 118 11.79 -9.81 14.91
C HIS A 118 12.42 -11.19 15.09
N ASP A 119 11.61 -12.26 15.12
CA ASP A 119 12.12 -13.64 15.22
C ASP A 119 13.02 -13.96 14.01
N VAL A 120 12.57 -13.58 12.80
CA VAL A 120 13.34 -13.78 11.58
C VAL A 120 14.64 -12.96 11.65
N ASN A 121 14.58 -11.65 11.98
CA ASN A 121 15.77 -10.77 12.12
C ASN A 121 16.83 -11.23 13.13
N HIS A 122 16.42 -11.92 14.19
CA HIS A 122 17.35 -12.51 15.14
C HIS A 122 18.13 -13.70 14.56
N TYR A 123 17.55 -14.46 13.62
CA TYR A 123 18.21 -15.58 12.93
C TYR A 123 19.17 -15.15 11.81
N ALA A 124 18.95 -14.02 11.11
CA ALA A 124 19.88 -13.57 10.06
C ALA A 124 21.25 -13.13 10.55
N TYR A 125 21.36 -12.64 11.78
CA TYR A 125 22.63 -12.16 12.32
C TYR A 125 23.57 -13.31 12.75
N SER A 126 23.19 -14.57 12.57
CA SER A 126 24.10 -15.72 12.67
C SER A 126 24.61 -16.13 11.28
N ASP A 127 25.71 -15.48 10.85
CA ASP A 127 26.76 -15.81 9.86
C ASP A 127 26.56 -16.79 8.66
N GLU A 128 25.38 -17.35 8.37
CA GLU A 128 25.21 -18.44 7.38
C GLU A 128 24.02 -18.30 6.40
N CYS A 129 23.22 -17.23 6.43
CA CYS A 129 22.06 -17.11 5.52
C CYS A 129 22.39 -16.26 4.27
N ASP A 130 22.12 -16.82 3.08
CA ASP A 130 22.20 -16.10 1.81
C ASP A 130 21.26 -14.88 1.86
N ILE A 131 21.86 -13.69 1.91
CA ILE A 131 21.19 -12.43 2.26
C ILE A 131 19.98 -12.11 1.35
N TYR A 132 19.91 -12.64 0.13
CA TYR A 132 18.89 -12.27 -0.85
C TYR A 132 17.52 -12.94 -0.66
N ASP A 133 17.45 -14.24 -0.37
CA ASP A 133 16.17 -14.97 -0.13
C ASP A 133 15.53 -14.55 1.22
N TYR A 134 16.39 -14.06 2.11
CA TYR A 134 16.07 -13.68 3.48
C TYR A 134 15.39 -12.29 3.58
N TYR A 135 15.68 -11.36 2.65
CA TYR A 135 15.00 -10.06 2.62
C TYR A 135 13.51 -10.19 2.26
N ASP A 136 13.13 -11.13 1.39
CA ASP A 136 11.75 -11.27 0.88
C ASP A 136 10.76 -11.73 1.97
N THR A 137 11.13 -12.74 2.76
CA THR A 137 10.31 -13.25 3.89
C THR A 137 10.08 -12.19 4.97
N VAL A 138 11.13 -11.45 5.32
CA VAL A 138 11.11 -10.36 6.30
C VAL A 138 10.26 -9.19 5.79
N HIS A 139 10.34 -8.88 4.49
CA HIS A 139 9.59 -7.79 3.92
C HIS A 139 8.09 -8.09 3.83
N ALA A 140 7.64 -9.27 3.40
CA ALA A 140 6.19 -9.50 3.36
C ALA A 140 5.56 -9.62 4.76
N ALA A 141 6.33 -10.07 5.77
CA ALA A 141 5.89 -9.99 7.15
C ALA A 141 5.73 -8.53 7.61
N TYR A 142 6.65 -7.66 7.23
CA TYR A 142 6.55 -6.21 7.42
C TYR A 142 5.39 -5.59 6.63
N VAL A 143 5.17 -5.98 5.38
CA VAL A 143 4.05 -5.48 4.57
C VAL A 143 2.71 -5.93 5.14
N ALA A 144 2.61 -7.17 5.64
CA ALA A 144 1.41 -7.67 6.31
C ALA A 144 1.16 -6.97 7.67
N THR A 145 2.22 -6.67 8.44
CA THR A 145 2.07 -5.85 9.66
C THR A 145 1.60 -4.45 9.32
N TYR A 146 2.10 -3.87 8.22
CA TYR A 146 1.62 -2.59 7.71
C TYR A 146 0.17 -2.65 7.24
N ALA A 147 -0.25 -3.64 6.46
CA ALA A 147 -1.67 -3.78 6.13
C ALA A 147 -2.56 -3.87 7.39
N ALA A 148 -2.07 -4.47 8.48
CA ALA A 148 -2.78 -4.61 9.75
C ALA A 148 -2.79 -3.34 10.64
N VAL A 149 -1.67 -2.61 10.82
CA VAL A 149 -1.67 -1.34 11.58
C VAL A 149 -2.43 -0.26 10.84
N TYR A 150 -2.26 -0.21 9.54
CA TYR A 150 -2.77 0.86 8.70
C TYR A 150 -4.23 0.62 8.38
N ALA A 151 -4.73 -0.60 8.61
CA ALA A 151 -6.15 -0.89 8.85
C ALA A 151 -6.74 -0.20 10.08
N SER A 152 -6.00 0.64 10.80
CA SER A 152 -6.44 1.11 12.11
C SER A 152 -6.29 2.65 12.33
N ASP A 153 -5.42 3.39 11.62
CA ASP A 153 -5.16 4.83 11.90
C ASP A 153 -4.89 5.74 10.67
N ILE A 154 -5.01 7.05 10.86
CA ILE A 154 -5.26 8.12 9.85
C ILE A 154 -4.04 8.58 9.03
N GLU A 155 -2.85 8.60 9.63
CA GLU A 155 -1.63 9.24 9.07
C GLU A 155 -0.74 8.24 8.30
N ALA A 156 -1.26 7.04 8.12
CA ALA A 156 -0.44 5.88 7.93
C ALA A 156 -0.42 5.46 6.44
N ASP A 157 -1.52 5.59 5.68
CA ASP A 157 -1.66 5.01 4.32
C ASP A 157 -0.47 5.26 3.35
N TYR A 158 0.27 6.36 3.55
CA TYR A 158 1.55 6.70 2.93
C TYR A 158 2.65 5.62 3.05
N HIS A 159 2.97 5.08 4.23
CA HIS A 159 4.14 4.20 4.40
C HIS A 159 3.89 2.75 3.99
N ALA A 160 2.66 2.24 4.14
CA ALA A 160 2.31 0.90 3.69
C ALA A 160 2.35 0.79 2.16
N ALA A 161 1.88 1.82 1.45
CA ALA A 161 2.02 1.88 -0.01
C ALA A 161 3.50 2.10 -0.39
N THR A 162 4.19 3.09 0.17
CA THR A 162 5.56 3.47 -0.26
C THR A 162 6.65 2.43 0.03
N TYR A 163 6.62 1.73 1.17
CA TYR A 163 7.61 0.68 1.45
C TYR A 163 7.38 -0.60 0.65
N VAL A 164 6.12 -0.91 0.27
CA VAL A 164 5.85 -1.94 -0.75
C VAL A 164 6.37 -1.47 -2.11
N ILE A 165 6.21 -0.18 -2.41
CA ILE A 165 6.46 0.41 -3.73
C ILE A 165 7.94 0.42 -4.15
N ASP A 166 8.89 0.62 -3.24
CA ASP A 166 10.31 0.73 -3.61
C ASP A 166 10.97 -0.64 -3.89
N ASP A 167 10.53 -1.73 -3.23
CA ASP A 167 11.15 -3.06 -3.36
C ASP A 167 10.33 -4.07 -4.21
N TYR A 168 9.00 -3.93 -4.34
CA TYR A 168 8.11 -4.96 -4.94
C TYR A 168 7.69 -4.78 -6.41
N HIS A 169 8.43 -4.03 -7.23
CA HIS A 169 8.12 -3.88 -8.67
C HIS A 169 6.67 -3.45 -8.93
N VAL A 170 6.22 -2.38 -8.27
CA VAL A 170 4.88 -1.83 -8.50
C VAL A 170 4.71 -1.44 -9.98
N GLY A 171 3.64 -1.95 -10.58
CA GLY A 171 3.42 -1.88 -12.03
C GLY A 171 1.95 -1.84 -12.40
N ASP A 172 1.66 -2.15 -13.67
CA ASP A 172 0.31 -2.01 -14.25
C ASP A 172 -0.76 -2.81 -13.51
N SER A 173 -0.44 -3.97 -12.94
CA SER A 173 -1.39 -4.77 -12.14
C SER A 173 -1.90 -4.03 -10.91
N HIS A 174 -1.06 -3.22 -10.27
CA HIS A 174 -1.44 -2.43 -9.10
C HIS A 174 -2.31 -1.25 -9.51
N ILE A 175 -2.00 -0.61 -10.64
CA ILE A 175 -2.85 0.45 -11.21
C ILE A 175 -4.20 -0.12 -11.62
N ASP A 176 -4.24 -1.29 -12.25
CA ASP A 176 -5.48 -1.97 -12.63
C ASP A 176 -6.31 -2.32 -11.41
N LYS A 177 -5.69 -2.82 -10.33
CA LYS A 177 -6.37 -3.04 -9.06
C LYS A 177 -6.91 -1.73 -8.47
N LEU A 178 -6.11 -0.67 -8.46
CA LEU A 178 -6.50 0.64 -7.93
C LEU A 178 -7.70 1.22 -8.68
N LEU A 179 -7.74 1.06 -10.01
CA LEU A 179 -8.85 1.52 -10.85
C LEU A 179 -10.21 0.88 -10.49
N THR A 180 -10.22 -0.33 -9.90
CA THR A 180 -11.46 -1.00 -9.46
C THR A 180 -12.20 -0.25 -8.35
N TYR A 181 -11.52 0.67 -7.64
CA TYR A 181 -12.13 1.50 -6.59
C TYR A 181 -12.74 2.80 -7.13
N PHE A 182 -12.61 3.08 -8.43
CA PHE A 182 -13.04 4.34 -9.06
C PHE A 182 -14.01 4.14 -10.25
N GLU A 183 -14.73 3.01 -10.28
CA GLU A 183 -15.75 2.70 -11.31
C GLU A 183 -17.00 3.62 -11.24
#